data_AF-A0A8T3YHI1-F1
#
_entry.id   AF-A0A8T3YHI1-F1
#
_cell.length_a   1.000
_cell.length_b   1.000
_cell.length_c   1.000
_cell.angle_alpha   90.00
_cell.angle_beta   90.00
_cell.angle_gamma   90.00
#
_symmetry.space_group_name_H-M   'P 1'
#
loop_
_entity.id
_entity.type
_entity.pdbx_description
1 polymer ?
#
loop_
_entity_poly.entity_id
_entity_poly.type
_entity_poly.pdbx_seq_one_letter_code
_entity_poly.pdbx_strand_id
1 'polypeptide(L)'
;MYTKAWGELCRDAGTKPIHTRPYNPQCNGKAEAVVKKVKRYLNRFEVRDLDHANQLFGEYQKEYNRTPHSSLKYQTPLRVYRAKRRAGDIWGVM
;
A
#
# COMPACT_ATOMS: atom_id res chain seq x y z
N MET A 1 5.73 -19.10 -7.93
CA MET A 1 4.54 -19.97 -7.90
C MET A 1 3.78 -19.62 -6.62
N TYR A 2 2.55 -19.12 -6.71
CA TYR A 2 1.76 -18.88 -5.50
C TYR A 2 1.36 -20.23 -4.90
N THR A 3 1.36 -20.31 -3.58
CA THR A 3 0.86 -21.49 -2.88
C THR A 3 -0.65 -21.63 -3.16
N LYS A 4 -1.17 -22.87 -3.21
CA LYS A 4 -2.61 -23.12 -3.42
C LYS A 4 -3.48 -22.31 -2.44
N ALA A 5 -2.99 -22.15 -1.21
CA ALA A 5 -3.58 -21.32 -0.15
C ALA A 5 -3.86 -19.87 -0.56
N TRP A 6 -3.01 -19.24 -1.38
CA TRP A 6 -3.25 -17.87 -1.86
C TRP A 6 -4.43 -17.80 -2.83
N GLY A 7 -4.56 -18.79 -3.71
CA GLY A 7 -5.66 -18.87 -4.67
C GLY A 7 -7.01 -19.10 -3.99
N GLU A 8 -7.03 -19.90 -2.92
CA GLU A 8 -8.20 -20.13 -2.07
C GLU A 8 -8.60 -18.85 -1.33
N LEU A 9 -7.65 -18.19 -0.67
CA LEU A 9 -7.90 -16.93 0.02
C LEU A 9 -8.44 -15.83 -0.90
N CYS A 10 -7.89 -15.69 -2.11
CA CYS A 10 -8.42 -14.73 -3.08
C CYS A 10 -9.86 -15.06 -3.47
N ARG A 11 -10.19 -16.35 -3.67
CA ARG A 11 -11.54 -16.80 -4.03
C ARG A 11 -12.53 -16.52 -2.91
N ASP A 12 -12.18 -16.83 -1.67
CA ASP A 12 -13.03 -16.60 -0.49
C ASP A 12 -13.28 -15.10 -0.27
N ALA A 13 -12.28 -14.26 -0.56
CA ALA A 13 -12.41 -12.81 -0.52
C ALA A 13 -13.15 -12.20 -1.73
N GLY A 14 -13.61 -13.00 -2.70
CA GLY A 14 -14.23 -12.51 -3.93
C GLY A 14 -13.28 -11.72 -4.85
N THR A 15 -11.97 -11.93 -4.71
CA THR A 15 -10.94 -11.20 -5.46
C THR A 15 -10.27 -12.07 -6.51
N LYS A 16 -9.96 -11.48 -7.66
CA LYS A 16 -9.21 -12.16 -8.73
C LYS A 16 -7.74 -11.75 -8.67
N PRO A 17 -6.79 -12.68 -8.46
CA PRO A 17 -5.37 -12.34 -8.52
C PRO A 17 -4.99 -12.01 -9.97
N ILE A 18 -4.42 -10.82 -10.18
CA ILE A 18 -3.93 -10.36 -11.47
C ILE A 18 -2.40 -10.36 -11.42
N HIS A 19 -1.77 -11.01 -12.41
CA HIS A 19 -0.32 -11.10 -12.50
C HIS A 19 0.18 -10.23 -13.63
N THR A 20 1.12 -9.35 -13.31
CA THR A 20 1.88 -8.62 -14.31
C THR A 20 2.97 -9.54 -14.88
N ARG A 21 3.18 -9.49 -16.20
CA ARG A 21 4.34 -10.17 -16.81
C ARG A 21 5.65 -9.58 -16.25
N PRO A 22 6.70 -10.40 -16.02
CA PRO A 22 8.04 -9.89 -15.72
C PRO A 22 8.48 -8.85 -16.75
N TYR A 23 9.27 -7.86 -16.33
CA TYR A 23 9.80 -6.78 -17.19
C TYR A 23 8.75 -5.84 -17.80
N ASN A 24 7.61 -5.63 -17.12
CA ASN A 24 6.68 -4.56 -17.49
C ASN A 24 6.82 -3.34 -16.54
N PRO A 25 7.73 -2.40 -16.84
CA PRO A 25 8.09 -1.28 -15.95
C PRO A 25 6.93 -0.33 -15.64
N GLN A 26 5.93 -0.21 -16.53
CA GLN A 26 4.77 0.66 -16.30
C GLN A 26 3.87 0.17 -15.15
N CYS A 27 3.77 -1.15 -14.94
CA CYS A 27 2.83 -1.72 -13.97
C CYS A 27 3.41 -1.80 -12.55
N ASN A 28 4.73 -1.91 -12.40
CA ASN A 28 5.36 -2.12 -11.09
C ASN A 28 5.75 -0.81 -10.38
N GLY A 29 5.87 0.31 -11.11
CA GLY A 29 6.40 1.56 -10.58
C GLY A 29 5.64 2.13 -9.38
N LYS A 30 4.33 1.87 -9.25
CA LYS A 30 3.55 2.31 -8.07
C LYS A 30 3.94 1.54 -6.80
N ALA A 31 4.06 0.22 -6.91
CA ALA A 31 4.46 -0.63 -5.77
C ALA A 31 5.92 -0.34 -5.38
N GLU A 32 6.80 -0.25 -6.36
CA GLU A 32 8.21 0.09 -6.16
C GLU A 32 8.39 1.47 -5.52
N ALA A 33 7.62 2.46 -5.94
CA ALA A 33 7.65 3.79 -5.34
C ALA A 33 7.23 3.79 -3.86
N VAL A 34 6.26 2.96 -3.48
CA VAL A 34 5.89 2.79 -2.05
C VAL A 34 7.05 2.17 -1.28
N VAL A 35 7.62 1.06 -1.77
CA VAL A 35 8.77 0.40 -1.13
C VAL A 35 9.94 1.38 -0.94
N LYS A 36 10.25 2.19 -1.95
CA LYS A 36 11.32 3.20 -1.88
C LYS A 36 11.07 4.25 -0.79
N LYS A 37 9.82 4.70 -0.63
CA LYS A 37 9.46 5.68 0.41
C LYS A 37 9.55 5.08 1.81
N VAL A 38 9.08 3.85 1.99
CA VAL A 38 9.18 3.11 3.26
C VAL A 38 10.64 2.93 3.66
N LYS A 39 11.48 2.45 2.74
CA LYS A 39 12.92 2.30 2.99
C LYS A 39 13.57 3.63 3.40
N ARG A 40 13.25 4.72 2.69
CA ARG A 40 13.74 6.05 3.05
C ARG A 40 13.32 6.49 4.44
N TYR A 41 12.10 6.16 4.86
CA TYR A 41 11.61 6.46 6.21
C TYR A 41 12.39 5.67 7.27
N LEU A 42 12.48 4.35 7.09
CA LEU A 42 13.16 3.46 8.03
C LEU A 42 14.65 3.77 8.16
N ASN A 43 15.32 4.17 7.08
CA ASN A 43 16.74 4.56 7.10
C ASN A 43 17.05 5.80 7.97
N ARG A 44 16.04 6.49 8.51
CA ARG A 44 16.23 7.59 9.48
C ARG A 44 16.38 7.10 10.92
N PHE A 45 16.15 5.82 11.17
CA PHE A 45 16.14 5.22 12.49
C PHE A 45 17.11 4.05 12.55
N GLU A 46 17.64 3.79 13.73
CA GLU A 46 18.35 2.55 14.01
C GLU A 46 17.33 1.44 14.28
N VAL A 47 17.20 0.51 13.32
CA VAL A 47 16.28 -0.63 13.42
C VAL A 47 16.98 -1.76 14.19
N ARG A 48 16.37 -2.18 15.31
CA ARG A 48 16.96 -3.14 16.26
C ARG A 48 16.54 -4.57 15.94
N ASP A 49 15.25 -4.75 15.67
CA ASP A 49 14.61 -6.02 15.40
C ASP A 49 13.38 -5.82 14.48
N LEU A 50 12.74 -6.92 14.12
CA LEU A 50 11.58 -6.91 13.23
C LEU A 50 10.34 -6.27 13.87
N ASP A 51 10.16 -6.39 15.19
CA ASP A 51 9.02 -5.78 15.88
C ASP A 51 9.15 -4.26 15.91
N HIS A 52 10.37 -3.76 16.14
CA HIS A 52 10.69 -2.34 16.04
C HIS A 52 10.47 -1.84 14.61
N ALA A 53 10.87 -2.60 13.58
CA ALA A 53 10.59 -2.25 12.20
C ALA A 53 9.09 -2.16 11.90
N ASN A 54 8.28 -3.10 12.43
CA ASN A 54 6.83 -3.10 12.28
C ASN A 54 6.19 -1.89 12.96
N GLN A 55 6.65 -1.50 14.15
CA GLN A 55 6.21 -0.30 14.85
C GLN A 55 6.51 0.96 14.03
N LEU A 56 7.76 1.13 13.57
CA LEU A 56 8.16 2.25 12.71
C LEU A 56 7.36 2.30 11.41
N PHE A 57 7.06 1.15 10.82
CA PHE A 57 6.23 1.06 9.63
C PHE A 57 4.78 1.49 9.91
N GLY A 58 4.22 1.14 11.06
CA GLY A 58 2.92 1.62 11.52
C GLY A 58 2.88 3.14 11.68
N GLU A 59 3.92 3.72 12.27
CA GLU A 59 4.05 5.18 12.40
C GLU A 59 4.19 5.87 11.03
N TYR A 60 5.01 5.33 10.14
CA TYR A 60 5.10 5.79 8.76
C TYR A 60 3.74 5.83 8.06
N GLN A 61 2.96 4.75 8.17
CA GLN A 61 1.64 4.69 7.56
C GLN A 61 0.69 5.77 8.10
N LYS A 62 0.69 5.99 9.42
CA LYS A 62 -0.14 7.04 10.04
C LYS A 62 0.26 8.42 9.55
N GLU A 63 1.56 8.72 9.54
CA GLU A 63 2.11 10.00 9.09
C GLU A 63 1.79 10.21 7.60
N TYR A 64 2.16 9.28 6.73
CA TYR A 64 1.94 9.38 5.28
C TYR A 64 0.46 9.58 4.94
N ASN A 65 -0.44 8.87 5.62
CA ASN A 65 -1.88 8.97 5.35
C ASN A 65 -2.51 10.27 5.86
N ARG A 66 -1.89 10.95 6.83
CA ARG A 66 -2.36 12.21 7.44
C ARG A 66 -1.67 13.45 6.89
N THR A 67 -0.54 13.30 6.19
CA THR A 67 0.19 14.42 5.58
C THR A 67 -0.46 14.87 4.27
N PRO A 68 -0.74 16.17 4.07
CA PRO A 68 -1.20 16.71 2.80
C PRO A 68 -0.16 16.57 1.69
N HIS A 69 -0.58 16.07 0.51
CA HIS A 69 0.32 15.92 -0.63
C HIS A 69 -0.07 16.86 -1.78
N SER A 70 0.92 17.49 -2.41
CA SER A 70 0.70 18.41 -3.55
C SER A 70 0.01 17.72 -4.73
N SER A 71 0.37 16.46 -5.02
CA SER A 71 -0.27 15.65 -6.07
C SER A 71 -1.76 15.35 -5.80
N LEU A 72 -2.23 15.55 -4.58
CA LEU A 72 -3.62 15.37 -4.16
C LEU A 72 -4.33 16.70 -3.91
N LYS A 73 -3.89 17.80 -4.55
CA LYS A 73 -4.41 19.16 -4.33
C LYS A 73 -4.35 19.55 -2.85
N TYR A 74 -3.24 19.20 -2.18
CA TYR A 74 -3.02 19.42 -0.75
C TYR A 74 -4.07 18.75 0.15
N GLN A 75 -4.68 17.66 -0.31
CA GLN A 75 -5.48 16.76 0.53
C GLN A 75 -4.61 15.61 1.05
N THR A 76 -5.05 15.03 2.18
CA THR A 76 -4.39 13.86 2.76
C THR A 76 -4.82 12.59 2.00
N PRO A 77 -3.93 11.58 1.84
CA PRO A 77 -4.30 10.31 1.24
C PRO A 77 -5.52 9.66 1.90
N LEU A 78 -5.63 9.73 3.23
CA LEU A 78 -6.76 9.19 3.98
C LEU A 78 -8.09 9.85 3.60
N ARG A 79 -8.10 11.18 3.42
CA ARG A 79 -9.30 11.93 3.02
C ARG A 79 -9.74 11.53 1.61
N VAL A 80 -8.80 11.47 0.66
CA VAL A 80 -9.08 11.07 -0.72
C VAL A 80 -9.60 9.63 -0.79
N TYR A 81 -8.96 8.70 -0.06
CA TYR A 81 -9.41 7.31 0.02
C TYR A 81 -10.85 7.21 0.56
N ARG A 82 -11.16 7.90 1.66
CA ARG A 82 -12.50 7.91 2.25
C ARG A 82 -13.55 8.48 1.30
N ALA A 83 -13.22 9.56 0.58
CA ALA A 83 -14.12 10.17 -0.40
C ALA A 83 -14.42 9.20 -1.55
N LYS A 84 -13.40 8.56 -2.13
CA LYS A 84 -13.57 7.55 -3.18
C LYS A 84 -14.37 6.33 -2.72
N ARG A 85 -14.14 5.87 -1.47
CA ARG A 85 -14.91 4.78 -0.89
C ARG A 85 -16.40 5.13 -0.75
N ARG A 86 -16.71 6.37 -0.36
CA ARG A 86 -18.11 6.87 -0.28
C ARG A 86 -18.76 7.02 -1.65
N ALA A 87 -17.99 7.40 -2.67
CA ALA A 87 -18.45 7.53 -4.04
C ALA A 87 -18.69 6.18 -4.76
N GLY A 88 -18.26 5.06 -4.16
CA GLY A 88 -18.34 3.75 -4.80
C GLY A 88 -17.22 3.47 -5.81
N ASP A 89 -16.23 4.37 -5.92
CA ASP A 89 -15.10 4.26 -6.85
C ASP A 89 -14.08 3.17 -6.44
N ILE A 90 -14.20 2.65 -5.23
CA ILE A 90 -13.37 1.57 -4.70
C ILE A 90 -14.27 0.36 -4.51
N TRP A 91 -14.19 -0.59 -5.44
CA TRP A 91 -14.87 -1.87 -5.35
C TRP A 91 -14.17 -2.81 -4.35
N GLY A 92 -14.95 -3.58 -3.58
CA GLY A 92 -14.45 -4.65 -2.70
C GLY A 92 -14.49 -4.39 -1.19
N VAL A 93 -15.30 -3.44 -0.72
CA VAL A 93 -15.64 -3.32 0.71
C VAL A 93 -17.16 -3.20 0.86
N MET A 94 -17.86 -4.30 0.62
CA MET A 94 -19.21 -4.54 1.11
C MET A 94 -19.17 -5.81 1.94
#